data_AF-K1LCG6-F1
#
_entry.id   AF-K1LCG6-F1
#
_cell.length_a   1.000
_cell.length_b   1.000
_cell.length_c   1.000
_cell.angle_alpha   90.00
_cell.angle_beta   90.00
_cell.angle_gamma   90.00
#
_symmetry.space_group_name_H-M   'P 1'
#
loop_
_entity.id
_entity.type
_entity.pdbx_description
1 polymer ?
#
loop_
_entity_poly.entity_id
_entity_poly.type
_entity_poly.pdbx_seq_one_letter_code
_entity_poly.pdbx_strand_id
1 'polypeptide(L)'
;MLNVKSNLISIERAFDLSALLKTVPSELSSVIFEEFVFRVFIFSSLFYFTRKKAAALVLTALLFSFAHFPDNYLEVLSYFLGGIMYGYAFLKFQTVWVPIAIHFFWNFIQGPVLGFPVSGMEQEGLLKLEIVPDMFFNGGDQGPEGSILGILLRLVIILTIYLIPRVSENHGFLKFKENT
;
A
#
# COMPACT_ATOMS: atom_id res chain seq x y z
N MET A 1 -21.45 -22.33 9.54
CA MET A 1 -21.74 -20.88 9.40
C MET A 1 -21.28 -20.17 10.66
N LEU A 2 -20.15 -19.45 10.61
CA LEU A 2 -19.81 -18.49 11.66
C LEU A 2 -20.57 -17.20 11.34
N ASN A 3 -21.74 -17.07 11.94
CA ASN A 3 -22.59 -15.89 11.82
C ASN A 3 -22.05 -14.81 12.76
N VAL A 4 -21.09 -14.03 12.26
CA VAL A 4 -20.57 -12.88 12.99
C VAL A 4 -21.58 -11.75 12.79
N LYS A 5 -22.26 -11.40 13.89
CA LYS A 5 -23.36 -10.43 14.03
C LYS A 5 -23.11 -9.11 13.26
N SER A 6 -23.38 -9.09 11.96
CA SER A 6 -23.58 -7.88 11.13
C SER A 6 -23.95 -8.20 9.66
N ASN A 7 -23.94 -9.46 9.20
CA ASN A 7 -24.13 -9.84 7.79
C ASN A 7 -23.14 -9.20 6.79
N LEU A 8 -22.03 -8.63 7.26
CA LEU A 8 -21.08 -7.93 6.39
C LEU A 8 -20.09 -8.87 5.68
N ILE A 9 -19.88 -10.07 6.22
CA ILE A 9 -18.93 -11.06 5.69
C ILE A 9 -19.51 -12.48 5.90
N SER A 10 -19.71 -13.23 4.82
CA SER A 10 -19.99 -14.67 4.86
C SER A 10 -18.74 -15.44 4.40
N ILE A 11 -18.33 -16.48 5.15
CA ILE A 11 -17.16 -17.32 4.79
C ILE A 11 -17.68 -18.65 4.26
N GLU A 12 -17.62 -18.85 2.95
CA GLU A 12 -17.73 -20.19 2.37
C GLU A 12 -16.35 -20.85 2.40
N ARG A 13 -16.25 -22.00 3.08
CA ARG A 13 -14.97 -22.67 3.38
C ARG A 13 -14.49 -23.47 2.17
N ALA A 14 -14.08 -22.78 1.11
CA ALA A 14 -13.38 -23.35 -0.04
C ALA A 14 -12.05 -22.62 -0.21
N PHE A 15 -10.93 -23.31 0.07
CA PHE A 15 -9.58 -22.79 -0.18
C PHE A 15 -9.23 -23.01 -1.65
N ASP A 16 -9.02 -21.93 -2.41
CA ASP A 16 -8.55 -22.02 -3.79
C ASP A 16 -7.06 -21.67 -3.90
N LEU A 17 -6.20 -22.68 -3.91
CA LEU A 17 -4.76 -22.49 -4.04
C LEU A 17 -4.35 -22.04 -5.46
N SER A 18 -5.19 -22.29 -6.46
CA SER A 18 -4.93 -21.87 -7.85
C SER A 18 -5.10 -20.36 -8.00
N ALA A 19 -5.96 -19.74 -7.19
CA ALA A 19 -6.13 -18.30 -7.12
C ALA A 19 -4.81 -17.60 -6.73
N LEU A 20 -4.08 -18.14 -5.74
CA LEU A 20 -2.78 -17.60 -5.33
C LEU A 20 -1.73 -17.62 -6.45
N LEU A 21 -1.70 -18.69 -7.25
CA LEU A 21 -0.75 -18.82 -8.35
C LEU A 21 -1.00 -17.79 -9.45
N LYS A 22 -2.24 -17.34 -9.63
CA LYS A 22 -2.61 -16.31 -10.61
C LYS A 22 -2.36 -14.89 -10.09
N THR A 23 -2.76 -14.61 -8.85
CA THR A 23 -2.79 -13.24 -8.32
C THR A 23 -1.45 -12.77 -7.77
N VAL A 24 -0.64 -13.66 -7.18
CA VAL A 24 0.66 -13.26 -6.60
C VAL A 24 1.61 -12.63 -7.63
N PRO A 25 1.81 -13.19 -8.85
CA PRO A 25 2.69 -12.58 -9.85
C PRO A 25 2.20 -11.21 -10.34
N SER A 26 0.89 -11.02 -10.52
CA SER A 26 0.33 -9.72 -10.94
C SER A 26 0.51 -8.68 -9.85
N GLU A 27 0.20 -9.02 -8.60
CA GLU A 27 0.38 -8.12 -7.46
C GLU A 27 1.84 -7.71 -7.30
N LEU A 28 2.76 -8.69 -7.34
CA LEU A 28 4.18 -8.41 -7.22
C LEU A 28 4.67 -7.49 -8.36
N SER A 29 4.19 -7.70 -9.58
CA SER A 29 4.54 -6.86 -10.73
C SER A 29 4.02 -5.43 -10.57
N SER A 30 2.77 -5.28 -10.12
CA SER A 30 2.14 -3.97 -9.90
C SER A 30 2.88 -3.17 -8.84
N VAL A 31 3.11 -3.76 -7.66
CA VAL A 31 3.78 -3.05 -6.56
C VAL A 31 5.23 -2.71 -6.88
N ILE A 32 5.95 -3.57 -7.61
CA ILE A 32 7.30 -3.23 -8.09
C ILE A 32 7.22 -2.01 -9.01
N PHE A 33 6.33 -2.03 -9.99
CA PHE A 33 6.18 -0.92 -10.92
C PHE A 33 5.86 0.40 -10.19
N GLU A 34 4.87 0.38 -9.30
CA GLU A 34 4.48 1.56 -8.52
C GLU A 34 5.61 2.06 -7.63
N GLU A 35 6.29 1.19 -6.88
CA GLU A 35 7.39 1.62 -6.02
C GLU A 35 8.56 2.20 -6.82
N PHE A 36 8.88 1.65 -7.99
CA PHE A 36 9.91 2.24 -8.85
C PHE A 36 9.48 3.61 -9.40
N VAL A 37 8.24 3.75 -9.87
CA VAL A 37 7.72 5.03 -10.35
C VAL A 37 7.71 6.07 -9.23
N PHE A 38 7.09 5.78 -8.09
CA PHE A 38 6.89 6.79 -7.06
C PHE A 38 8.16 7.04 -6.23
N ARG A 39 8.96 6.01 -5.89
CA ARG A 39 10.08 6.15 -4.93
C ARG A 39 11.41 6.29 -5.64
N VAL A 40 11.64 5.54 -6.71
CA VAL A 40 12.90 5.66 -7.45
C VAL A 40 12.87 6.85 -8.40
N PHE A 41 11.81 7.01 -9.21
CA PHE A 41 11.75 8.06 -10.23
C PHE A 41 11.22 9.40 -9.68
N ILE A 42 9.96 9.48 -9.25
CA ILE A 42 9.33 10.75 -8.86
C ILE A 42 9.95 11.32 -7.58
N PHE A 43 10.06 10.53 -6.50
CA PHE A 43 10.63 10.99 -5.24
C PHE A 43 12.07 11.49 -5.41
N SER A 44 12.93 10.70 -6.08
CA SER A 44 14.33 11.09 -6.30
C SER A 44 14.44 12.35 -7.14
N SER A 45 13.56 12.53 -8.14
CA SER A 45 13.50 13.75 -8.96
C SER A 45 13.07 14.96 -8.12
N LEU A 46 11.98 14.85 -7.34
CA LEU A 46 11.53 15.91 -6.45
C LEU A 46 12.61 16.25 -5.41
N PHE A 47 13.29 15.26 -4.85
CA PHE A 47 14.39 15.49 -3.94
C PHE A 47 15.59 16.13 -4.62
N TYR A 48 15.91 15.76 -5.86
CA TYR A 48 17.00 16.36 -6.65
C TYR A 48 16.79 17.87 -6.81
N PHE A 49 15.57 18.31 -7.16
CA PHE A 49 15.26 19.73 -7.35
C PHE A 49 15.06 20.50 -6.05
N THR A 50 14.40 19.91 -5.06
CA THR A 50 14.02 20.64 -3.83
C THR A 50 15.07 20.55 -2.73
N ARG A 51 15.90 19.49 -2.73
CA ARG A 51 16.80 19.07 -1.64
C ARG A 51 16.10 18.90 -0.27
N LYS A 52 14.77 18.84 -0.24
CA LYS A 52 13.94 18.75 0.96
C LYS A 52 13.22 17.41 1.02
N LYS A 53 13.74 16.46 1.81
CA LYS A 53 13.18 15.11 1.95
C LYS A 53 11.70 15.12 2.37
N ALA A 54 11.35 15.97 3.34
CA ALA A 54 9.97 16.10 3.81
C ALA A 54 9.02 16.60 2.70
N ALA A 55 9.44 17.59 1.92
CA ALA A 55 8.64 18.11 0.81
C ALA A 55 8.46 17.06 -0.29
N ALA A 56 9.54 16.37 -0.68
CA ALA A 56 9.48 15.27 -1.65
C ALA A 56 8.56 14.14 -1.17
N LEU A 57 8.60 13.79 0.12
CA LEU A 57 7.73 12.78 0.71
C LEU A 57 6.25 13.17 0.63
N VAL A 58 5.90 14.38 1.09
CA VAL A 58 4.51 14.85 1.07
C VAL A 58 3.98 14.96 -0.36
N LEU A 59 4.76 15.52 -1.28
CA LEU A 59 4.35 15.67 -2.68
C LEU A 59 4.18 14.32 -3.39
N THR A 60 5.10 13.37 -3.20
CA THR A 60 4.95 12.02 -3.76
C THR A 60 3.78 11.26 -3.17
N ALA A 61 3.50 11.43 -1.88
CA ALA A 61 2.33 10.81 -1.25
C ALA A 61 1.01 11.39 -1.79
N LEU A 62 0.94 12.69 -2.05
CA LEU A 62 -0.21 13.31 -2.71
C LEU A 62 -0.38 12.77 -4.14
N LEU A 63 0.70 12.70 -4.92
CA LEU A 63 0.66 12.15 -6.27
C LEU A 63 0.21 10.68 -6.27
N PHE A 64 0.70 9.88 -5.32
CA PHE A 64 0.29 8.49 -5.14
C PHE A 64 -1.21 8.42 -4.86
N SER A 65 -1.71 9.26 -3.94
CA SER A 65 -3.14 9.34 -3.62
C SER A 65 -4.01 9.61 -4.84
N PHE A 66 -3.70 10.66 -5.60
CA PHE A 66 -4.52 11.02 -6.77
C PHE A 66 -4.37 10.05 -7.95
N ALA A 67 -3.24 9.34 -8.06
CA ALA A 67 -3.06 8.31 -9.08
C ALA A 67 -3.96 7.08 -8.86
N HIS A 68 -4.51 6.91 -7.65
CA HIS A 68 -5.46 5.85 -7.32
C HIS A 68 -6.93 6.27 -7.55
N PHE A 69 -7.16 7.43 -8.19
CA PHE A 69 -8.49 7.94 -8.55
C PHE A 69 -9.52 7.86 -7.41
N PRO A 70 -9.25 8.48 -6.24
CA PRO A 70 -10.14 8.40 -5.09
C PRO A 70 -11.48 9.12 -5.36
N ASP A 71 -12.57 8.50 -4.96
CA ASP A 71 -13.94 9.02 -5.14
C ASP A 71 -14.39 9.89 -3.96
N ASN A 72 -13.74 9.76 -2.80
CA ASN A 72 -14.10 10.50 -1.60
C ASN A 72 -12.88 10.90 -0.75
N TYR A 73 -13.12 11.76 0.25
CA TYR A 73 -12.06 12.30 1.12
C TYR A 73 -11.40 11.24 2.01
N LEU A 74 -12.10 10.15 2.35
CA LEU A 74 -11.51 9.05 3.12
C LEU A 74 -10.49 8.31 2.28
N GLU A 75 -10.80 8.01 1.02
CA GLU A 75 -9.86 7.39 0.09
C GLU A 75 -8.66 8.28 -0.20
N VAL A 76 -8.87 9.60 -0.41
CA VAL A 76 -7.77 10.56 -0.54
C VAL A 76 -6.83 10.45 0.66
N LEU A 77 -7.36 10.52 1.88
CA LEU A 77 -6.56 10.41 3.10
C LEU A 77 -5.86 9.06 3.20
N SER A 78 -6.56 7.99 2.85
CA SER A 78 -6.08 6.62 3.00
C SER A 78 -4.95 6.30 2.03
N TYR A 79 -5.09 6.64 0.75
CA TYR A 79 -4.02 6.50 -0.23
C TYR A 79 -2.87 7.47 0.03
N PHE A 80 -3.14 8.68 0.54
CA PHE A 80 -2.09 9.59 0.97
C PHE A 80 -1.26 8.98 2.10
N LEU A 81 -1.90 8.37 3.10
CA LEU A 81 -1.22 7.64 4.17
C LEU A 81 -0.45 6.43 3.64
N GLY A 82 -0.96 5.73 2.63
CA GLY A 82 -0.21 4.68 1.91
C GLY A 82 1.07 5.25 1.27
N GLY A 83 0.93 6.38 0.58
CA GLY A 83 2.03 7.15 0.02
C GLY A 83 3.10 7.51 1.05
N ILE A 84 2.68 8.03 2.21
CA ILE A 84 3.56 8.35 3.35
C ILE A 84 4.21 7.09 3.92
N MET A 85 3.46 6.01 4.11
CA MET A 85 3.95 4.75 4.67
C MET A 85 5.12 4.18 3.86
N TYR A 86 4.92 4.00 2.56
CA TYR A 86 5.95 3.47 1.67
C TYR A 86 7.10 4.47 1.47
N GLY A 87 6.82 5.76 1.29
CA GLY A 87 7.85 6.79 1.14
C GLY A 87 8.70 6.97 2.41
N TYR A 88 8.10 6.83 3.59
CA TYR A 88 8.81 6.87 4.86
C TYR A 88 9.68 5.63 5.05
N ALA A 89 9.19 4.44 4.69
CA ALA A 89 10.00 3.22 4.67
C ALA A 89 11.21 3.36 3.73
N PHE A 90 11.01 3.90 2.53
CA PHE A 90 12.08 4.17 1.56
C PHE A 90 13.16 5.09 2.16
N LEU A 91 12.76 6.19 2.79
CA LEU A 91 13.69 7.12 3.43
C LEU A 91 14.39 6.54 4.66
N LYS A 92 13.67 5.75 5.46
CA LYS A 92 14.18 5.19 6.70
C LYS A 92 15.19 4.09 6.43
N PHE A 93 14.88 3.15 5.56
CA PHE A 93 15.72 1.99 5.26
C PHE A 93 16.63 2.18 4.05
N GLN A 94 16.49 3.29 3.33
CA GLN A 94 17.37 3.71 2.24
C GLN A 94 17.52 2.65 1.12
N THR A 95 16.39 1.99 0.84
CA THR A 95 16.27 0.91 -0.14
C THR A 95 14.84 0.83 -0.65
N VAL A 96 14.66 0.47 -1.92
CA VAL A 96 13.33 0.26 -2.52
C VAL A 96 12.73 -1.10 -2.12
N TRP A 97 13.54 -2.04 -1.64
CA TRP A 97 13.07 -3.39 -1.33
C TRP A 97 12.12 -3.44 -0.13
N VAL A 98 12.32 -2.58 0.88
CA VAL A 98 11.43 -2.52 2.05
C VAL A 98 10.04 -1.98 1.71
N PRO A 99 9.87 -0.83 1.03
CA PRO A 99 8.54 -0.40 0.62
C PRO A 99 7.87 -1.40 -0.33
N ILE A 100 8.60 -2.04 -1.26
CA ILE A 100 8.06 -3.13 -2.10
C ILE A 100 7.50 -4.26 -1.23
N ALA A 101 8.24 -4.71 -0.22
CA ALA A 101 7.77 -5.77 0.66
C ALA A 101 6.51 -5.36 1.44
N ILE A 102 6.49 -4.16 2.03
CA ILE A 102 5.33 -3.67 2.78
C ILE A 102 4.10 -3.54 1.86
N HIS A 103 4.28 -2.98 0.66
CA HIS A 103 3.22 -2.81 -0.32
C HIS A 103 2.70 -4.16 -0.81
N PHE A 104 3.60 -5.08 -1.17
CA PHE A 104 3.23 -6.44 -1.54
C PHE A 104 2.43 -7.13 -0.43
N PHE A 105 2.85 -7.04 0.84
CA PHE A 105 2.13 -7.68 1.94
C PHE A 105 0.76 -7.05 2.18
N TRP A 106 0.63 -5.74 2.01
CA TRP A 106 -0.66 -5.05 2.07
C TRP A 106 -1.63 -5.61 1.02
N ASN A 107 -1.21 -5.64 -0.25
CA ASN A 107 -2.04 -6.17 -1.34
C ASN A 107 -2.29 -7.67 -1.19
N PHE A 108 -1.26 -8.45 -0.84
CA PHE A 108 -1.33 -9.90 -0.71
C PHE A 108 -2.36 -10.34 0.33
N ILE A 109 -2.35 -9.70 1.51
CA ILE A 109 -3.33 -10.01 2.55
C ILE A 109 -4.74 -9.60 2.08
N GLN A 110 -4.86 -8.45 1.43
CA GLN A 110 -6.13 -7.90 0.99
C GLN A 110 -6.79 -8.72 -0.14
N GLY A 111 -6.11 -8.88 -1.27
CA GLY A 111 -6.63 -9.58 -2.45
C GLY A 111 -6.40 -11.09 -2.41
N PRO A 112 -5.17 -11.58 -2.65
CA PRO A 112 -4.87 -13.00 -2.71
C PRO A 112 -5.30 -13.83 -1.48
N VAL A 113 -5.26 -13.29 -0.26
CA VAL A 113 -5.69 -14.03 0.94
C VAL A 113 -7.18 -13.83 1.24
N LEU A 114 -7.64 -12.58 1.37
CA LEU A 114 -8.99 -12.26 1.84
C LEU A 114 -10.02 -12.08 0.71
N GLY A 115 -9.59 -11.86 -0.54
CA GLY A 115 -10.49 -11.65 -1.68
C GLY A 115 -11.12 -10.26 -1.75
N PHE A 116 -10.59 -9.27 -1.02
CA PHE A 116 -11.03 -7.88 -1.18
C PHE A 116 -10.48 -7.28 -2.48
N PRO A 117 -11.20 -6.33 -3.10
CA PRO A 117 -10.66 -5.55 -4.21
C PRO A 117 -9.36 -4.87 -3.81
N VAL A 118 -8.37 -4.77 -4.70
CA VAL A 118 -7.10 -4.06 -4.48
C VAL A 118 -7.01 -2.91 -5.48
N SER A 119 -6.89 -1.67 -5.00
CA SER A 119 -6.94 -0.47 -5.85
C SER A 119 -8.17 -0.44 -6.77
N GLY A 120 -9.32 -0.91 -6.28
CA GLY A 120 -10.58 -0.98 -7.03
C GLY A 120 -10.70 -2.14 -8.03
N MET A 121 -9.68 -2.99 -8.15
CA MET A 121 -9.72 -4.17 -9.02
C MET A 121 -10.19 -5.41 -8.25
N GLU A 122 -11.17 -6.13 -8.80
CA GLU A 122 -11.66 -7.39 -8.22
C GLU A 122 -10.54 -8.44 -8.14
N GLN A 123 -10.59 -9.28 -7.09
CA GLN A 123 -9.57 -10.28 -6.81
C GLN A 123 -10.16 -11.66 -6.54
N GLU A 124 -9.56 -12.68 -7.15
CA GLU A 124 -9.77 -14.07 -6.77
C GLU A 124 -8.91 -14.38 -5.52
N GLY A 125 -9.54 -14.35 -4.34
CA GLY A 125 -8.88 -14.66 -3.08
C GLY A 125 -8.88 -16.15 -2.73
N LEU A 126 -7.96 -16.55 -1.85
CA LEU A 126 -7.91 -17.87 -1.23
C LEU A 126 -9.18 -18.16 -0.42
N LEU A 127 -9.72 -17.15 0.25
CA LEU A 127 -10.99 -17.21 0.95
C LEU A 127 -12.12 -16.69 0.05
N LYS A 128 -13.17 -17.49 -0.11
CA LYS A 128 -14.42 -17.03 -0.74
C LYS A 128 -15.24 -16.27 0.30
N LEU A 129 -15.04 -14.95 0.32
CA LEU A 129 -15.81 -14.03 1.13
C LEU A 129 -16.92 -13.41 0.28
N GLU A 130 -18.17 -13.50 0.73
CA GLU A 130 -19.18 -12.54 0.26
C GLU A 130 -19.05 -11.27 1.08
N ILE A 131 -18.52 -10.23 0.44
CA ILE A 131 -18.32 -8.92 1.07
C ILE A 131 -19.54 -8.08 0.72
N VAL A 132 -20.29 -7.65 1.72
CA VAL A 132 -21.32 -6.62 1.53
C VAL A 132 -20.63 -5.25 1.60
N PRO A 133 -20.60 -4.45 0.52
CA PRO A 133 -19.88 -3.18 0.50
C PRO A 133 -20.38 -2.22 1.59
N ASP A 134 -19.47 -1.76 2.44
CA ASP A 134 -19.71 -0.73 3.44
C ASP A 134 -18.47 0.17 3.55
N MET A 135 -18.65 1.45 3.19
CA MET A 135 -17.56 2.43 3.13
C MET A 135 -16.83 2.59 4.47
N PHE A 136 -17.50 2.38 5.60
CA PHE A 136 -16.92 2.61 6.92
C PHE A 136 -16.08 1.41 7.38
N PHE A 137 -16.63 0.20 7.25
CA PHE A 137 -16.03 -1.03 7.81
C PHE A 137 -15.07 -1.73 6.86
N ASN A 138 -15.42 -1.83 5.57
CA ASN A 138 -14.63 -2.59 4.60
C ASN A 138 -14.25 -1.77 3.37
N GLY A 139 -14.65 -0.51 3.28
CA GLY A 139 -14.22 0.46 2.27
C GLY A 139 -14.85 0.27 0.89
N GLY A 140 -15.91 -0.55 0.81
CA GLY A 140 -16.70 -0.74 -0.41
C GLY A 140 -15.86 -1.27 -1.57
N ASP A 141 -15.98 -0.61 -2.72
CA ASP A 141 -15.35 -1.04 -3.98
C ASP A 141 -13.81 -0.93 -3.93
N GLN A 142 -13.26 -0.12 -3.03
CA GLN A 142 -11.82 0.01 -2.82
C GLN A 142 -11.27 -1.00 -1.79
N GLY A 143 -12.13 -1.83 -1.22
CA GLY A 143 -11.76 -2.74 -0.13
C GLY A 143 -11.20 -1.98 1.09
N PRO A 144 -10.42 -2.65 1.95
CA PRO A 144 -9.87 -2.07 3.18
C PRO A 144 -9.16 -0.73 2.97
N GLU A 145 -8.69 -0.43 1.75
CA GLU A 145 -8.04 0.83 1.42
C GLU A 145 -8.97 2.03 1.50
N GLY A 146 -10.26 1.88 1.23
CA GLY A 146 -11.26 2.94 1.42
C GLY A 146 -11.79 3.06 2.84
N SER A 147 -11.39 2.16 3.76
CA SER A 147 -11.99 2.04 5.09
C SER A 147 -11.23 2.78 6.19
N ILE A 148 -11.92 3.10 7.29
CA ILE A 148 -11.28 3.62 8.51
C ILE A 148 -10.33 2.58 9.12
N LEU A 149 -10.69 1.29 9.06
CA LEU A 149 -9.81 0.22 9.53
C LEU A 149 -8.48 0.22 8.78
N GLY A 150 -8.51 0.40 7.46
CA GLY A 150 -7.31 0.52 6.63
C GLY A 150 -6.46 1.73 7.02
N ILE A 151 -7.10 2.89 7.25
CA ILE A 151 -6.41 4.09 7.75
C ILE A 151 -5.70 3.81 9.08
N LEU A 152 -6.38 3.18 10.05
CA LEU A 152 -5.80 2.84 11.34
C LEU A 152 -4.62 1.87 11.20
N LEU A 153 -4.76 0.84 10.36
CA LEU A 153 -3.67 -0.11 10.10
C LEU A 153 -2.46 0.57 9.47
N ARG A 154 -2.65 1.48 8.50
CA ARG A 154 -1.56 2.26 7.90
C ARG A 154 -0.84 3.11 8.96
N LEU A 155 -1.58 3.75 9.87
CA LEU A 155 -0.99 4.51 10.98
C LEU A 155 -0.16 3.62 11.92
N VAL A 156 -0.65 2.42 12.25
CA VAL A 156 0.08 1.44 13.05
C VAL A 156 1.36 0.99 12.35
N ILE A 157 1.32 0.73 11.04
CA ILE A 157 2.50 0.36 10.26
C ILE A 157 3.50 1.52 10.21
N ILE A 158 3.05 2.76 9.97
CA ILE A 158 3.91 3.96 10.01
C ILE A 158 4.60 4.09 11.38
N LEU A 159 3.84 3.93 12.48
CA LEU A 159 4.40 3.95 13.83
C LEU A 159 5.40 2.82 14.05
N THR A 160 5.10 1.61 13.57
CA THR A 160 6.00 0.46 13.65
C THR A 160 7.30 0.72 12.89
N ILE A 161 7.20 1.24 11.66
CA ILE A 161 8.35 1.68 10.88
C ILE A 161 9.14 2.72 11.68
N TYR A 162 8.49 3.71 12.32
CA TYR A 162 9.14 4.73 13.14
C TYR A 162 9.90 4.15 14.34
N LEU A 163 9.34 3.14 15.01
CA LEU A 163 9.94 2.51 16.19
C LEU A 163 11.09 1.55 15.88
N ILE A 164 11.09 0.90 14.71
CA ILE A 164 12.18 -0.02 14.32
C ILE A 164 13.50 0.75 14.19
N PRO A 165 14.58 0.40 14.90
CA PRO A 165 15.85 1.10 14.76
C PRO A 165 16.43 0.89 13.35
N ARG A 166 17.11 1.91 12.83
CA ARG A 166 17.86 1.77 11.57
C ARG A 166 19.08 0.87 11.83
N VAL A 167 19.19 -0.22 11.07
CA VAL A 167 20.28 -1.21 11.20
C VAL A 167 21.56 -0.74 10.52
N SER A 168 21.47 -0.10 9.35
CA SER A 168 22.63 0.41 8.61
C SER A 168 22.29 1.63 7.76
N GLU A 169 23.30 2.44 7.45
CA GLU A 169 23.18 3.57 6.53
C GLU A 169 23.74 3.19 5.15
N ASN A 170 22.94 3.38 4.11
CA ASN A 170 23.36 3.29 2.73
C ASN A 170 23.97 4.63 2.31
N HIS A 171 25.30 4.70 2.32
CA HIS A 171 26.03 5.91 1.94
C HIS A 171 25.87 6.30 0.46
N GLY A 172 25.32 5.45 -0.41
CA GLY A 172 24.99 5.80 -1.80
C GLY A 172 23.58 6.36 -1.99
N PHE A 173 22.74 6.32 -0.96
CA PHE A 173 21.33 6.68 -1.07
C PHE A 173 21.14 8.17 -1.38
N LEU A 174 20.46 8.45 -2.51
CA LEU A 174 20.19 9.81 -3.01
C LEU A 174 21.45 10.68 -3.17
N LYS A 175 22.61 10.06 -3.39
CA LYS A 175 23.82 10.79 -3.83
C LYS A 175 23.77 10.96 -5.34
N PHE A 176 23.65 12.21 -5.78
CA PHE A 176 23.76 12.57 -7.18
C PHE A 176 25.17 13.08 -7.42
N LYS A 177 25.78 12.69 -8.54
CA LYS A 177 27.09 13.21 -8.93
C LYS A 177 26.91 14.70 -9.21
N GLU A 178 27.61 15.55 -8.47
CA GLU A 178 27.68 16.97 -8.81
C GLU A 178 28.49 17.09 -10.11
N ASN A 179 27.92 17.77 -11.11
CA ASN A 179 28.67 18.11 -12.31
C ASN A 179 29.66 19.22 -11.93
N THR A 180 30.90 18.83 -11.62
CA THR A 180 32.06 19.73 -11.59
C THR A 180 32.49 20.13 -12.99
#